data_AF-A0A3C0TB51-F1
#
_entry.id   AF-A0A3C0TB51-F1
#
_cell.length_a   1.000
_cell.length_b   1.000
_cell.length_c   1.000
_cell.angle_alpha   90.00
_cell.angle_beta   90.00
_cell.angle_gamma   90.00
#
_symmetry.space_group_name_H-M   'P 1'
#
loop_
_entity.id
_entity.type
_entity.pdbx_description
1 polymer ?
#
loop_
_entity_poly.entity_id
_entity_poly.type
_entity_poly.pdbx_seq_one_letter_code
_entity_poly.pdbx_strand_id
1 'polypeptide(L)'
;MAKKSAQHLLDELEDQFVTVQKKIMNSKDKYVASHQKEYDRARDAYRKQKKKLEAGTKRVTKKAEAARKSSTKRAQNELKKARAAAVVLCDALLEAGEIMKTAQNSLSTAKPFQKKLAARAKALADFEKEWEKKQKAAEKAKADRARKRKAAAKKK
;
A
#
# COMPACT_ATOMS: atom_id res chain seq x y z
N MET A 1 -35.79 16.23 -16.89
CA MET A 1 -34.49 15.50 -16.90
C MET A 1 -34.24 14.99 -18.31
N ALA A 2 -33.36 15.64 -19.07
CA ALA A 2 -33.06 15.21 -20.44
C ALA A 2 -32.46 13.79 -20.43
N LYS A 3 -33.00 12.88 -21.24
CA LYS A 3 -32.42 11.54 -21.42
C LYS A 3 -31.05 11.71 -22.06
N LYS A 4 -29.98 11.37 -21.33
CA LYS A 4 -28.61 11.32 -21.89
C LYS A 4 -28.64 10.47 -23.15
N SER A 5 -28.01 10.95 -24.22
CA SER A 5 -27.88 10.16 -25.45
C SER A 5 -27.03 8.93 -25.14
N ALA A 6 -27.27 7.83 -25.87
CA ALA A 6 -26.46 6.62 -25.72
C ALA A 6 -24.96 6.88 -25.92
N GLN A 7 -24.62 7.87 -26.75
CA GLN A 7 -23.24 8.32 -26.97
C GLN A 7 -22.62 8.92 -25.69
N HIS A 8 -23.33 9.83 -25.03
CA HIS A 8 -22.85 10.43 -23.78
C HIS A 8 -22.70 9.40 -22.65
N LEU A 9 -23.54 8.36 -22.62
CA LEU A 9 -23.39 7.27 -21.66
C LEU A 9 -22.15 6.41 -21.95
N LEU A 10 -21.85 6.17 -23.23
CA LEU A 10 -20.65 5.44 -23.64
C LEU A 10 -19.38 6.21 -23.26
N ASP A 11 -19.32 7.50 -23.55
CA ASP A 11 -18.17 8.35 -23.23
C ASP A 11 -17.92 8.39 -21.70
N GLU A 12 -18.97 8.49 -20.88
CA GLU A 12 -18.85 8.40 -19.42
C GLU A 12 -18.32 7.05 -18.92
N LEU A 13 -18.73 5.94 -19.55
CA LEU A 13 -18.28 4.60 -19.18
C LEU A 13 -16.82 4.38 -19.58
N GLU A 14 -16.39 4.90 -20.73
CA GLU A 14 -14.99 4.84 -21.17
C GLU A 14 -14.08 5.63 -20.22
N ASP A 15 -14.47 6.85 -19.83
CA ASP A 15 -13.72 7.66 -18.85
C ASP A 15 -13.62 6.97 -17.47
N GLN A 16 -14.72 6.37 -17.01
CA GLN A 16 -14.73 5.60 -15.77
C GLN A 16 -13.80 4.38 -15.85
N PHE A 17 -13.83 3.66 -16.97
CA PHE A 17 -12.97 2.50 -17.22
C PHE A 17 -11.49 2.89 -17.18
N VAL A 18 -11.09 3.92 -17.94
CA VAL A 18 -9.70 4.41 -17.99
C VAL A 18 -9.24 4.87 -16.60
N THR A 19 -10.12 5.57 -15.87
CA THR A 19 -9.83 6.01 -14.51
C THR A 19 -9.58 4.82 -13.56
N VAL A 20 -10.42 3.79 -13.62
CA VAL A 20 -10.29 2.59 -12.77
C VAL A 20 -9.03 1.80 -13.15
N GLN A 21 -8.78 1.60 -14.44
CA GLN A 21 -7.60 0.91 -14.93
C GLN A 21 -6.30 1.60 -14.48
N LYS A 22 -6.22 2.94 -14.63
CA LYS A 22 -5.07 3.73 -14.16
C LYS A 22 -4.86 3.61 -12.64
N LYS A 23 -5.94 3.63 -11.86
CA LYS A 23 -5.87 3.41 -10.40
C LYS A 23 -5.34 2.02 -10.06
N ILE A 24 -5.84 0.98 -10.73
CA ILE A 24 -5.42 -0.41 -10.49
C ILE A 24 -3.94 -0.61 -10.86
N MET A 25 -3.50 -0.11 -12.01
CA MET A 25 -2.11 -0.21 -12.46
C MET A 25 -1.15 0.50 -11.49
N ASN A 26 -1.45 1.76 -11.14
CA ASN A 26 -0.63 2.52 -10.20
C ASN A 26 -0.55 1.85 -8.82
N SER A 27 -1.66 1.28 -8.36
CA SER A 27 -1.72 0.58 -7.08
C SER A 27 -0.93 -0.71 -7.13
N LYS A 28 -1.12 -1.55 -8.15
CA LYS A 28 -0.47 -2.86 -8.31
C LYS A 28 1.06 -2.78 -8.13
N ASP A 29 1.67 -1.76 -8.73
CA ASP A 29 3.13 -1.64 -8.77
C ASP A 29 3.70 -1.09 -7.45
N LYS A 30 2.93 -0.26 -6.74
CA LYS A 30 3.39 0.42 -5.52
C LYS A 30 2.91 -0.22 -4.22
N TYR A 31 1.86 -1.04 -4.27
CA TYR A 31 1.16 -1.53 -3.07
C TYR A 31 2.03 -2.38 -2.14
N VAL A 32 2.78 -3.35 -2.69
CA VAL A 32 3.69 -4.15 -1.85
C VAL A 32 4.90 -3.32 -1.41
N ALA A 33 5.41 -2.45 -2.29
CA ALA A 33 6.54 -1.59 -1.96
C ALA A 33 6.22 -0.60 -0.82
N SER A 34 4.99 -0.06 -0.77
CA SER A 34 4.56 0.83 0.32
C SER A 34 4.48 0.09 1.65
N HIS A 35 3.87 -1.10 1.68
CA HIS A 35 3.81 -1.91 2.90
C HIS A 35 5.18 -2.41 3.36
N GLN A 36 6.09 -2.70 2.42
CA GLN A 36 7.47 -3.04 2.74
C GLN A 36 8.18 -1.86 3.42
N LYS A 37 8.00 -0.65 2.88
CA LYS A 37 8.56 0.59 3.45
C LYS A 37 8.00 0.89 4.84
N GLU A 38 6.71 0.66 5.08
CA GLU A 38 6.08 0.78 6.40
C GLU A 38 6.68 -0.20 7.40
N TYR A 39 6.82 -1.46 7.00
CA TYR A 39 7.45 -2.49 7.83
C TYR A 39 8.91 -2.16 8.16
N ASP A 40 9.70 -1.73 7.17
CA ASP A 40 11.11 -1.38 7.41
C ASP A 40 11.26 -0.19 8.37
N ARG A 41 10.39 0.83 8.25
CA ARG A 41 10.34 1.96 9.19
C ARG A 41 10.00 1.50 10.61
N ALA A 42 8.98 0.66 10.76
CA ALA A 42 8.57 0.13 12.06
C ALA A 42 9.67 -0.74 12.69
N ARG A 43 10.34 -1.58 11.88
CA ARG A 43 11.48 -2.39 12.29
C ARG A 43 12.64 -1.53 12.79
N ASP A 44 12.95 -0.45 12.08
CA ASP A 44 14.04 0.46 12.48
C ASP A 44 13.70 1.23 13.76
N ALA A 45 12.43 1.64 13.95
CA ALA A 45 11.96 2.23 15.19
C ALA A 45 12.09 1.25 16.37
N TYR A 46 11.65 -0.01 16.19
CA TYR A 46 11.81 -1.07 17.19
C TYR A 46 13.29 -1.28 17.56
N ARG A 47 14.18 -1.39 16.57
CA ARG A 47 15.63 -1.53 16.80
C ARG A 47 16.22 -0.35 17.58
N LYS A 48 15.78 0.88 17.30
CA LYS A 48 16.21 2.07 18.04
C LYS A 48 15.75 2.01 19.50
N GLN A 49 14.50 1.63 19.76
CA GLN A 49 14.01 1.50 21.14
C GLN A 49 14.71 0.37 21.89
N LYS A 50 14.99 -0.76 21.21
CA LYS A 50 15.73 -1.88 21.81
C LYS A 50 17.12 -1.43 22.27
N LYS A 51 17.85 -0.69 21.44
CA LYS A 51 19.16 -0.12 21.80
C LYS A 51 19.07 0.86 22.98
N LYS A 52 18.01 1.68 23.04
CA LYS A 52 17.78 2.59 24.18
C LYS A 52 17.52 1.82 25.47
N LEU A 53 16.71 0.76 25.41
CA LEU A 53 16.44 -0.10 26.57
C LEU A 53 17.73 -0.78 27.04
N GLU A 54 18.54 -1.35 26.14
CA GLU A 54 19.83 -1.95 26.48
C GLU A 54 20.77 -0.94 27.18
N ALA A 55 20.83 0.30 26.69
CA ALA A 55 21.59 1.37 27.34
C ALA A 55 20.99 1.77 28.70
N GLY A 56 19.66 1.81 28.81
CA GLY A 56 18.93 2.06 30.05
C GLY A 56 19.21 0.99 31.12
N THR A 57 19.16 -0.29 30.74
CA THR A 57 19.49 -1.42 31.62
C THR A 57 20.93 -1.35 32.11
N LYS A 58 21.90 -1.04 31.23
CA LYS A 58 23.30 -0.80 31.62
C LYS A 58 23.45 0.37 32.60
N ARG A 59 22.61 1.40 32.51
CA ARG A 59 22.60 2.51 33.48
C ARG A 59 22.01 2.07 34.82
N VAL A 60 20.95 1.27 34.81
CA VAL A 60 20.36 0.69 36.04
C VAL A 60 21.38 -0.16 36.78
N THR A 61 22.11 -1.04 36.09
CA THR A 61 23.14 -1.88 36.74
C THR A 61 24.24 -1.04 37.38
N LYS A 62 24.78 -0.04 36.66
CA LYS A 62 25.79 0.90 37.21
C LYS A 62 25.27 1.67 38.43
N LYS A 63 24.03 2.16 38.39
CA LYS A 63 23.42 2.88 39.52
C LYS A 63 23.13 1.94 40.69
N ALA A 64 22.83 0.67 40.42
CA ALA A 64 22.63 -0.34 41.45
C ALA A 64 23.95 -0.68 42.17
N GLU A 65 25.05 -0.82 41.43
CA GLU A 65 26.39 -0.99 42.02
C GLU A 65 26.80 0.22 42.85
N ALA A 66 26.57 1.44 42.36
CA ALA A 66 26.86 2.66 43.10
C ALA A 66 26.03 2.75 44.41
N ALA A 67 24.75 2.39 44.37
CA ALA A 67 23.90 2.37 45.56
C ALA A 67 24.27 1.24 46.54
N ARG A 68 24.85 0.12 46.07
CA ARG A 68 25.40 -0.94 46.93
C ARG A 68 26.68 -0.49 47.63
N LYS A 69 27.57 0.22 46.93
CA LYS A 69 28.84 0.72 47.47
C LYS A 69 28.66 1.97 48.34
N SER A 70 27.67 2.80 48.01
CA SER A 70 27.34 4.05 48.72
C SER A 70 25.90 3.96 49.21
N SER A 71 25.72 3.68 50.50
CA SER A 71 24.40 3.62 51.17
C SER A 71 23.72 4.99 51.33
N THR A 72 24.02 5.95 50.46
CA THR A 72 23.46 7.29 50.52
C THR A 72 22.06 7.35 49.93
N LYS A 73 21.19 8.17 50.54
CA LYS A 73 19.82 8.42 50.07
C LYS A 73 19.80 8.93 48.61
N ARG A 74 20.82 9.71 48.22
CA ARG A 74 21.00 10.19 46.84
C ARG A 74 21.22 9.03 45.85
N ALA A 75 22.11 8.09 46.17
CA ALA A 75 22.39 6.94 45.30
C ALA A 75 21.16 6.03 45.14
N GLN A 76 20.40 5.80 46.22
CA GLN A 76 19.14 5.05 46.17
C GLN A 76 18.07 5.75 45.32
N ASN A 77 17.94 7.07 45.43
CA ASN A 77 17.00 7.84 44.60
C ASN A 77 17.36 7.81 43.11
N GLU A 78 18.64 7.90 42.78
CA GLU A 78 19.13 7.77 41.41
C GLU A 78 18.86 6.37 40.83
N LEU A 79 19.00 5.31 41.63
CA LEU A 79 18.61 3.95 41.24
C LEU A 79 17.11 3.84 40.97
N LYS A 80 16.26 4.41 41.85
CA LYS A 80 14.80 4.42 41.64
C LYS A 80 14.42 5.12 40.33
N LYS A 81 15.01 6.30 40.05
CA LYS A 81 14.81 7.01 38.79
C LYS A 81 15.25 6.21 37.57
N ALA A 82 16.42 5.56 37.66
CA ALA A 82 16.93 4.74 36.56
C ALA A 82 16.01 3.54 36.27
N ARG A 83 15.49 2.88 37.31
CA ARG A 83 14.51 1.79 37.16
C ARG A 83 13.21 2.26 36.53
N ALA A 84 12.65 3.38 37.01
CA ALA A 84 11.44 3.95 36.44
C ALA A 84 11.62 4.30 34.95
N ALA A 85 12.76 4.90 34.58
CA ALA A 85 13.07 5.17 33.18
C ALA A 85 13.21 3.88 32.34
N ALA A 86 13.78 2.81 32.90
CA ALA A 86 13.89 1.53 32.20
C ALA A 86 12.52 0.87 31.96
N VAL A 87 11.56 1.01 32.89
CA VAL A 87 10.18 0.54 32.70
C VAL A 87 9.53 1.27 31.52
N VAL A 88 9.59 2.61 31.48
CA VAL A 88 9.05 3.40 30.37
C VAL A 88 9.69 3.02 29.02
N LEU A 89 11.00 2.74 29.00
CA LEU A 89 11.68 2.26 27.79
C LEU A 89 11.24 0.85 27.38
N CYS A 90 10.86 0.01 28.33
CA CYS A 90 10.32 -1.32 28.07
C CYS A 90 8.93 -1.23 27.44
N ASP A 91 8.05 -0.40 27.99
CA ASP A 91 6.71 -0.16 27.45
C ASP A 91 6.78 0.41 26.02
N ALA A 92 7.64 1.41 25.80
CA ALA A 92 7.88 1.97 24.47
C ALA A 92 8.43 0.94 23.46
N LEU A 93 9.20 -0.06 23.93
CA LEU A 93 9.68 -1.14 23.08
C LEU A 93 8.56 -2.12 22.72
N LEU A 94 7.67 -2.44 23.67
CA LEU A 94 6.50 -3.29 23.44
C LEU A 94 5.55 -2.64 22.42
N GLU A 95 5.23 -1.35 22.59
CA GLU A 95 4.43 -0.58 21.64
C GLU A 95 5.06 -0.58 20.24
N ALA A 96 6.37 -0.32 20.14
CA ALA A 96 7.08 -0.39 18.87
C ALA A 96 7.05 -1.80 18.24
N GLY A 97 7.06 -2.84 19.08
CA GLY A 97 6.92 -4.24 18.66
C GLY A 97 5.55 -4.54 18.06
N GLU A 98 4.48 -4.08 18.70
CA GLU A 98 3.11 -4.25 18.20
C GLU A 98 2.87 -3.51 16.87
N ILE A 99 3.43 -2.29 16.74
CA ILE A 99 3.40 -1.54 15.47
C ILE A 99 4.13 -2.31 14.37
N MET A 100 5.31 -2.85 14.67
CA MET A 100 6.08 -3.66 13.71
C MET A 100 5.32 -4.92 13.30
N LYS A 101 4.68 -5.62 14.25
CA LYS A 101 3.87 -6.83 13.99
C LYS A 101 2.66 -6.51 13.11
N THR A 102 1.99 -5.38 13.38
CA THR A 102 0.87 -4.90 12.55
C THR A 102 1.33 -4.62 11.13
N ALA A 103 2.44 -3.89 10.95
CA ALA A 103 3.01 -3.63 9.63
C ALA A 103 3.42 -4.91 8.89
N GLN A 104 3.94 -5.92 9.62
CA GLN A 104 4.27 -7.23 9.06
C GLN A 104 3.01 -7.97 8.55
N ASN A 105 1.91 -7.91 9.30
CA ASN A 105 0.63 -8.50 8.90
C ASN A 105 0.03 -7.78 7.68
N SER A 106 0.13 -6.45 7.61
CA SER A 106 -0.26 -5.69 6.42
C SER A 106 0.56 -6.09 5.20
N LEU A 107 1.87 -6.28 5.35
CA LEU A 107 2.74 -6.75 4.27
C LEU A 107 2.42 -8.18 3.82
N SER A 108 2.13 -9.09 4.77
CA SER A 108 1.81 -10.49 4.43
C SER A 108 0.48 -10.61 3.68
N THR A 109 -0.52 -9.81 4.07
CA THR A 109 -1.83 -9.72 3.40
C THR A 109 -1.75 -8.95 2.07
N ALA A 110 -0.71 -8.13 1.87
CA ALA A 110 -0.55 -7.37 0.64
C ALA A 110 -0.22 -8.23 -0.60
N LYS A 111 0.53 -9.33 -0.43
CA LYS A 111 0.91 -10.21 -1.55
C LYS A 111 -0.31 -10.85 -2.25
N PRO A 112 -1.28 -11.45 -1.53
CA PRO A 112 -2.54 -11.91 -2.12
C PRO A 112 -3.32 -10.80 -2.84
N PHE A 113 -3.36 -9.59 -2.27
CA PHE A 113 -4.07 -8.48 -2.87
C PHE A 113 -3.41 -8.01 -4.17
N GLN A 114 -2.07 -7.97 -4.21
CA GLN A 114 -1.32 -7.67 -5.44
C GLN A 114 -1.60 -8.69 -6.55
N LYS A 115 -1.71 -9.99 -6.23
CA LYS A 115 -2.12 -11.02 -7.21
C LYS A 115 -3.52 -10.74 -7.76
N LYS A 116 -4.48 -10.38 -6.91
CA LYS A 116 -5.84 -10.00 -7.34
C LYS A 116 -5.82 -8.75 -8.22
N LEU A 117 -5.03 -7.74 -7.87
CA LEU A 117 -4.86 -6.53 -8.69
C LEU A 117 -4.22 -6.84 -10.04
N ALA A 118 -3.21 -7.71 -10.08
CA ALA A 118 -2.57 -8.14 -11.32
C ALA A 118 -3.54 -8.91 -12.23
N ALA A 119 -4.37 -9.80 -11.66
CA ALA A 119 -5.42 -10.50 -12.40
C ALA A 119 -6.47 -9.53 -12.98
N ARG A 120 -6.90 -8.55 -12.20
CA ARG A 120 -7.82 -7.48 -12.66
C ARG A 120 -7.18 -6.64 -13.77
N ALA A 121 -5.93 -6.23 -13.61
CA ALA A 121 -5.19 -5.49 -14.62
C ALA A 121 -5.09 -6.28 -15.94
N LYS A 122 -4.83 -7.59 -15.85
CA LYS A 122 -4.80 -8.47 -17.03
C LYS A 122 -6.17 -8.55 -17.71
N ALA A 123 -7.23 -8.78 -16.94
CA ALA A 123 -8.60 -8.84 -17.48
C ALA A 123 -9.00 -7.52 -18.18
N LEU A 124 -8.63 -6.37 -17.62
CA LEU A 124 -8.87 -5.07 -18.24
C LEU A 124 -8.09 -4.90 -19.54
N ALA A 125 -6.81 -5.30 -19.56
CA ALA A 125 -5.99 -5.24 -20.78
C ALA A 125 -6.47 -6.19 -21.88
N ASP A 126 -6.93 -7.38 -21.50
CA ASP A 126 -7.51 -8.35 -22.45
C ASP A 126 -8.85 -7.80 -23.01
N PHE A 127 -9.67 -7.17 -22.18
CA PHE A 127 -10.90 -6.49 -22.61
C PHE A 127 -10.62 -5.35 -23.61
N GLU A 128 -9.65 -4.48 -23.36
CA GLU A 128 -9.27 -3.41 -24.30
C GLU A 128 -8.86 -3.96 -25.66
N LYS A 129 -8.06 -5.02 -25.69
CA LYS A 129 -7.64 -5.67 -26.94
C LYS A 129 -8.83 -6.24 -27.71
N GLU A 130 -9.78 -6.87 -27.02
CA GLU A 130 -11.00 -7.37 -27.68
C GLU A 130 -11.89 -6.23 -28.16
N TRP A 131 -12.00 -5.15 -27.39
CA TRP A 131 -12.78 -3.97 -27.73
C TRP A 131 -12.24 -3.29 -28.99
N GLU A 132 -10.92 -3.04 -29.04
CA GLU A 132 -10.28 -2.48 -30.23
C GLU A 132 -10.51 -3.34 -31.48
N LYS A 133 -10.44 -4.68 -31.34
CA LYS A 133 -10.73 -5.60 -32.45
C LYS A 133 -12.18 -5.45 -32.93
N LYS A 134 -13.14 -5.36 -32.00
CA LYS A 134 -14.55 -5.16 -32.32
C LYS A 134 -14.80 -3.81 -32.99
N GLN A 135 -14.17 -2.73 -32.52
CA GLN A 135 -14.29 -1.41 -33.16
C GLN A 135 -13.72 -1.41 -34.57
N LYS A 136 -12.51 -1.95 -34.78
CA LYS A 136 -11.88 -2.06 -36.12
C LYS A 136 -12.76 -2.89 -37.07
N ALA A 137 -13.35 -3.98 -36.60
CA ALA A 137 -14.28 -4.79 -37.39
C ALA A 137 -15.58 -4.03 -37.73
N ALA A 138 -16.14 -3.29 -36.79
CA ALA A 138 -17.33 -2.48 -36.99
C ALA A 138 -17.11 -1.34 -38.00
N GLU A 139 -15.98 -0.64 -37.92
CA GLU A 139 -15.60 0.40 -38.87
C GLU A 139 -15.37 -0.16 -40.28
N LYS A 140 -14.70 -1.32 -40.38
CA LYS A 140 -14.55 -2.03 -41.67
C LYS A 140 -15.91 -2.41 -42.26
N ALA A 141 -16.82 -2.95 -41.45
CA ALA A 141 -18.16 -3.31 -41.90
C ALA A 141 -19.00 -2.10 -42.34
N LYS A 142 -18.89 -0.95 -41.64
CA LYS A 142 -19.52 0.32 -42.06
C LYS A 142 -18.97 0.79 -43.41
N ALA A 143 -17.64 0.79 -43.58
CA ALA A 143 -16.99 1.18 -44.82
C ALA A 143 -17.42 0.28 -45.99
N ASP A 144 -17.50 -1.03 -45.79
CA ASP A 144 -17.95 -2.00 -46.79
C ASP A 144 -19.44 -1.80 -47.16
N ARG A 145 -20.31 -1.52 -46.18
CA ARG A 145 -21.72 -1.17 -46.43
C ARG A 145 -21.84 0.14 -47.22
N ALA A 146 -21.05 1.16 -46.89
CA ALA A 146 -21.04 2.42 -47.61
C ALA A 146 -20.55 2.25 -49.07
N ARG A 147 -19.51 1.44 -49.29
CA ARG A 147 -19.02 1.08 -50.63
C ARG A 147 -20.09 0.34 -51.44
N LYS A 148 -20.75 -0.67 -50.86
CA LYS A 148 -21.85 -1.41 -51.51
C LYS A 148 -23.02 -0.49 -51.88
N ARG A 149 -23.41 0.46 -51.01
CA ARG A 149 -24.45 1.46 -51.31
C ARG A 149 -24.05 2.40 -52.45
N LYS A 150 -22.82 2.90 -52.46
CA LYS A 150 -22.32 3.75 -53.56
C LYS A 150 -22.25 3.00 -54.90
N ALA A 151 -21.86 1.72 -54.87
CA ALA A 151 -21.83 0.88 -56.07
C ALA A 151 -23.24 0.56 -56.59
N ALA A 152 -24.21 0.29 -55.71
CA ALA A 152 -25.61 0.07 -56.08
C ALA A 152 -26.28 1.33 -56.63
N ALA A 153 -25.94 2.51 -56.10
CA ALA A 153 -26.45 3.80 -56.59
C ALA A 153 -25.90 4.20 -57.97
N LYS A 154 -24.77 3.63 -58.42
CA LYS A 154 -24.19 3.84 -59.76
C LYS A 154 -24.73 2.89 -60.83
N LYS A 155 -25.52 1.88 -60.45
CA LYS A 155 -26.15 0.90 -61.35
C LYS A 155 -27.65 1.17 -61.59
N LYS A 156 -28.18 2.25 -61.01
CA LYS A 156 -29.46 2.86 -61.37
C LYS A 156 -29.16 4.10 -62.19
#